data_AF-X1U0W1-F1
#
_entry.id   AF-X1U0W1-F1
#
_cell.length_a   1.000
_cell.length_b   1.000
_cell.length_c   1.000
_cell.angle_alpha   90.00
_cell.angle_beta   90.00
_cell.angle_gamma   90.00
#
_symmetry.space_group_name_H-M   'P 1'
#
loop_
_entity.id
_entity.type
_entity.pdbx_description
1 polymer ?
#
loop_
_entity_poly.entity_id
_entity_poly.type
_entity_poly.pdbx_seq_one_letter_code
_entity_poly.pdbx_strand_id
1 'polypeptide(L)'
;MAERFEYYITGDNAFQSFREGIWLAQTFTPSVAHKILSVKLLLYRTGSPGTFTVSIKGTGVTGHPTVAVLCSGTSNGNTLTTNEDGEWREITLGAGYNLEADTKYAIVCKAPYGDSTNKVFWRYDNSGNYPGGNLELSQNYGDTWQDYDGYDLMFEEWGEPIPVVVSANMAAKMMDAGLL
;
A
#
# COMPACT_ATOMS: atom_id res chain seq x y z
N MET A 1 7.26 15.57 -9.74
CA MET A 1 6.17 14.84 -10.41
C MET A 1 6.22 13.44 -9.83
N ALA A 2 5.08 12.88 -9.43
CA ALA A 2 5.08 11.58 -8.79
C ALA A 2 5.54 10.46 -9.75
N GLU A 3 6.34 9.55 -9.23
CA GLU A 3 6.88 8.37 -9.91
C GLU A 3 6.26 7.10 -9.30
N ARG A 4 6.17 6.02 -10.09
CA ARG A 4 5.71 4.72 -9.62
C ARG A 4 6.90 3.89 -9.14
N PHE A 5 6.84 3.38 -7.92
CA PHE A 5 7.94 2.63 -7.29
C PHE A 5 7.59 1.15 -7.24
N GLU A 6 6.74 0.73 -6.30
CA GLU A 6 6.31 -0.66 -6.17
C GLU A 6 4.96 -0.92 -6.84
N TYR A 7 4.79 -2.06 -7.52
CA TYR A 7 3.53 -2.38 -8.20
C TYR A 7 3.35 -3.87 -8.51
N TYR A 8 2.09 -4.29 -8.58
CA TYR A 8 1.63 -5.55 -9.13
C TYR A 8 0.32 -5.34 -9.89
N ILE A 9 0.33 -5.49 -11.22
CA ILE A 9 -0.73 -4.97 -12.11
C ILE A 9 -1.23 -5.97 -13.17
N THR A 10 -0.81 -7.23 -13.07
CA THR A 10 -1.15 -8.29 -14.05
C THR A 10 -1.49 -9.58 -13.32
N GLY A 11 -2.20 -10.49 -13.98
CA GLY A 11 -2.46 -11.84 -13.46
C GLY A 11 -3.68 -11.94 -12.54
N ASP A 12 -4.42 -10.84 -12.34
CA ASP A 12 -5.58 -10.84 -11.47
C ASP A 12 -6.63 -11.87 -11.94
N ASN A 13 -7.01 -12.76 -11.03
CA ASN A 13 -7.86 -13.89 -11.34
C ASN A 13 -8.90 -14.17 -10.24
N ALA A 14 -8.83 -13.43 -9.13
CA ALA A 14 -9.72 -13.57 -7.99
C ALA A 14 -9.89 -12.23 -7.25
N PHE A 15 -10.64 -12.25 -6.16
CA PHE A 15 -10.95 -11.06 -5.36
C PHE A 15 -11.14 -11.42 -3.89
N GLN A 16 -10.85 -10.46 -3.02
CA GLN A 16 -11.20 -10.53 -1.61
C GLN A 16 -11.90 -9.24 -1.17
N SER A 17 -12.86 -9.36 -0.26
CA SER A 17 -13.60 -8.19 0.24
C SER A 17 -13.03 -7.67 1.56
N PHE A 18 -13.00 -6.36 1.72
CA PHE A 18 -12.87 -5.70 3.03
C PHE A 18 -14.15 -4.94 3.38
N ARG A 19 -14.49 -4.94 4.67
CA ARG A 19 -15.72 -4.39 5.25
C ARG A 19 -15.54 -4.18 6.75
N GLU A 20 -16.60 -3.92 7.50
CA GLU A 20 -16.52 -3.89 8.96
C GLU A 20 -15.98 -5.23 9.49
N GLY A 21 -15.03 -5.17 10.43
CA GLY A 21 -14.38 -6.33 11.03
C GLY A 21 -13.34 -7.04 10.15
N ILE A 22 -13.41 -6.92 8.81
CA ILE A 22 -12.49 -7.58 7.88
C ILE A 22 -11.64 -6.57 7.13
N TRP A 23 -10.33 -6.63 7.37
CA TRP A 23 -9.34 -5.75 6.75
C TRP A 23 -8.44 -6.57 5.83
N LEU A 24 -8.00 -5.95 4.74
CA LEU A 24 -7.00 -6.50 3.84
C LEU A 24 -5.76 -5.64 3.86
N ALA A 25 -4.61 -6.27 3.63
CA ALA A 25 -3.41 -5.54 3.29
C ALA A 25 -2.63 -6.22 2.16
N GLN A 26 -1.97 -5.42 1.35
CA GLN A 26 -0.84 -5.86 0.55
C GLN A 26 0.43 -5.40 1.26
N THR A 27 1.32 -6.32 1.59
CA THR A 27 2.66 -5.95 2.03
C THR A 27 3.55 -5.67 0.82
N PHE A 28 4.51 -4.77 1.00
CA PHE A 28 5.45 -4.38 -0.03
C PHE A 28 6.76 -3.94 0.61
N THR A 29 7.85 -4.03 -0.16
CA THR A 29 9.20 -3.67 0.29
C THR A 29 9.81 -2.76 -0.76
N PRO A 30 9.90 -1.44 -0.51
CA PRO A 30 10.51 -0.49 -1.43
C PRO A 30 11.94 -0.89 -1.78
N SER A 31 12.23 -0.95 -3.08
CA SER A 31 13.59 -1.15 -3.59
C SER A 31 14.46 0.11 -3.47
N VAL A 32 13.85 1.28 -3.34
CA VAL A 32 14.50 2.59 -3.20
C VAL A 32 13.78 3.41 -2.15
N ALA A 33 14.51 4.13 -1.29
CA ALA A 33 13.92 5.04 -0.33
C ALA A 33 13.28 6.23 -1.05
N HIS A 34 12.02 6.51 -0.75
CA HIS A 34 11.23 7.55 -1.41
C HIS A 34 10.11 8.02 -0.50
N LYS A 35 9.43 9.11 -0.87
CA LYS A 35 8.25 9.58 -0.17
C LYS A 35 6.98 9.11 -0.86
N ILE A 36 6.23 8.20 -0.24
CA ILE A 36 4.93 7.76 -0.78
C ILE A 36 3.89 8.88 -0.64
N LEU A 37 3.08 9.10 -1.68
CA LEU A 37 2.05 10.14 -1.74
C LEU A 37 0.66 9.59 -2.08
N SER A 38 0.58 8.54 -2.88
CA SER A 38 -0.69 7.87 -3.20
C SER A 38 -0.46 6.39 -3.48
N VAL A 39 -1.56 5.64 -3.46
CA VAL A 39 -1.61 4.29 -4.02
C VAL A 39 -2.75 4.20 -5.03
N LYS A 40 -2.61 3.31 -6.00
CA LYS A 40 -3.72 2.90 -6.86
C LYS A 40 -4.05 1.44 -6.60
N LEU A 41 -5.33 1.14 -6.46
CA LEU A 41 -5.81 -0.19 -6.14
C LEU A 41 -6.88 -0.61 -7.16
N LEU A 42 -6.86 -1.85 -7.63
CA LEU A 42 -7.90 -2.36 -8.52
C LEU A 42 -9.10 -2.85 -7.70
N LEU A 43 -10.14 -2.02 -7.64
CA LEU A 43 -11.26 -2.17 -6.71
C LEU A 43 -12.61 -2.21 -7.44
N TYR A 44 -13.57 -2.93 -6.86
CA TYR A 44 -15.00 -2.78 -7.19
C TYR A 44 -15.85 -2.88 -5.92
N ARG A 45 -17.16 -2.70 -6.04
CA ARG A 45 -18.09 -2.81 -4.91
C ARG A 45 -19.29 -3.70 -5.16
N THR A 46 -19.91 -4.10 -4.06
CA THR A 46 -21.33 -4.49 -4.00
C THR A 46 -22.04 -3.58 -3.01
N GLY A 47 -23.29 -3.20 -3.31
CA GLY A 47 -24.07 -2.32 -2.45
C GLY A 47 -23.44 -0.93 -2.31
N SER A 48 -23.58 -0.32 -1.13
CA SER A 48 -23.08 1.01 -0.79
C SER A 48 -22.17 0.96 0.45
N PRO A 49 -20.89 0.59 0.29
CA PRO A 49 -19.96 0.36 1.41
C PRO A 49 -19.58 1.61 2.22
N GLY A 50 -19.99 2.80 1.76
CA GLY A 50 -19.60 4.07 2.37
C GLY A 50 -18.15 4.45 2.11
N THR A 51 -17.60 5.32 2.95
CA THR A 51 -16.19 5.72 2.88
C THR A 51 -15.29 4.61 3.39
N PHE A 52 -14.22 4.30 2.66
CA PHE A 52 -13.16 3.44 3.14
C PHE A 52 -11.86 4.22 3.36
N THR A 53 -10.98 3.65 4.18
CA THR A 53 -9.67 4.20 4.53
C THR A 53 -8.58 3.28 4.02
N VAL A 54 -7.55 3.89 3.44
CA VAL A 54 -6.28 3.25 3.10
C VAL A 54 -5.20 3.82 4.01
N SER A 55 -4.39 2.98 4.63
CA SER A 55 -3.31 3.39 5.52
C SER A 55 -2.02 2.70 5.14
N ILE A 56 -0.90 3.42 5.21
CA ILE A 56 0.43 2.81 5.19
C ILE A 56 0.84 2.53 6.61
N LYS A 57 1.31 1.31 6.85
CA LYS A 57 1.78 0.84 8.15
C LYS A 57 3.13 0.16 8.02
N GLY A 58 3.95 0.23 9.06
CA GLY A 58 5.12 -0.65 9.16
C GLY A 58 4.69 -2.07 9.48
N THR A 59 5.56 -3.05 9.21
CA THR A 59 5.33 -4.45 9.58
C THR A 59 6.18 -4.87 10.77
N GLY A 60 5.66 -5.79 11.59
CA GLY A 60 6.41 -6.41 12.68
C GLY A 60 7.43 -7.44 12.19
N VAL A 61 8.13 -8.09 13.13
CA VAL A 61 9.15 -9.11 12.82
C VAL A 61 8.60 -10.32 12.07
N THR A 62 7.29 -10.58 12.16
CA THR A 62 6.62 -11.67 11.43
C THR A 62 6.09 -11.24 10.06
N GLY A 63 6.29 -9.98 9.65
CA GLY A 63 5.79 -9.45 8.38
C GLY A 63 4.38 -8.86 8.44
N HIS A 64 3.64 -9.04 9.54
CA HIS A 64 2.27 -8.53 9.66
C HIS A 64 2.21 -7.01 9.90
N PRO A 65 1.15 -6.33 9.44
CA PRO A 65 0.91 -4.93 9.73
C PRO A 65 0.89 -4.62 11.23
N THR A 66 1.58 -3.55 11.63
CA THR A 66 1.53 -3.04 13.02
C THR A 66 0.28 -2.18 13.27
N VAL A 67 0.10 -1.72 14.51
CA VAL A 67 -1.00 -0.80 14.84
C VAL A 67 -0.76 0.63 14.35
N ALA A 68 0.50 1.06 14.26
CA ALA A 68 0.88 2.43 13.92
C ALA A 68 0.57 2.77 12.45
N VAL A 69 -0.13 3.88 12.24
CA VAL A 69 -0.42 4.44 10.91
C VAL A 69 0.64 5.49 10.60
N LEU A 70 1.37 5.31 9.50
CA LEU A 70 2.45 6.19 9.06
C LEU A 70 1.90 7.34 8.20
N CYS A 71 0.96 7.03 7.31
CA CYS A 71 0.11 7.99 6.60
C CYS A 71 -1.19 7.32 6.15
N SER A 72 -2.19 8.09 5.74
CA SER A 72 -3.49 7.54 5.34
C SER A 72 -4.27 8.46 4.42
N GLY A 73 -5.22 7.87 3.70
CA GLY A 73 -6.17 8.53 2.83
C GLY A 73 -7.54 7.87 2.89
N THR A 74 -8.55 8.53 2.33
CA THR A 74 -9.90 7.99 2.22
C THR A 74 -10.41 8.09 0.80
N SER A 75 -11.38 7.23 0.45
CA SER A 75 -12.10 7.31 -0.81
C SER A 75 -13.56 6.93 -0.58
N ASN A 76 -14.45 7.49 -1.39
CA ASN A 76 -15.86 7.12 -1.34
C ASN A 76 -16.05 5.78 -2.06
N GLY A 77 -16.33 4.73 -1.29
CA GLY A 77 -16.59 3.40 -1.83
C GLY A 77 -17.86 3.36 -2.67
N ASN A 78 -18.88 4.18 -2.39
CA ASN A 78 -20.15 4.20 -3.14
C ASN A 78 -19.99 4.61 -4.60
N THR A 79 -18.87 5.24 -4.97
CA THR A 79 -18.59 5.65 -6.35
C THR A 79 -17.79 4.63 -7.14
N LEU A 80 -17.34 3.53 -6.53
CA LEU A 80 -16.66 2.46 -7.25
C LEU A 80 -17.59 1.83 -8.28
N THR A 81 -17.01 1.31 -9.37
CA THR A 81 -17.71 0.44 -10.31
C THR A 81 -18.33 -0.78 -9.60
N THR A 82 -19.45 -1.25 -10.15
CA THR A 82 -20.04 -2.55 -9.81
C THR A 82 -19.60 -3.65 -10.76
N ASN A 83 -18.77 -3.35 -11.78
CA ASN A 83 -18.16 -4.36 -12.63
C ASN A 83 -17.08 -5.11 -11.84
N GLU A 84 -17.12 -6.44 -11.86
CA GLU A 84 -16.17 -7.31 -11.15
C GLU A 84 -14.75 -7.26 -11.72
N ASP A 85 -14.56 -6.74 -12.94
CA ASP A 85 -13.23 -6.43 -13.50
C ASP A 85 -12.50 -5.32 -12.71
N GLY A 86 -13.23 -4.53 -11.92
CA GLY A 86 -12.67 -3.45 -11.12
C GLY A 86 -12.36 -2.16 -11.90
N GLU A 87 -12.01 -1.14 -11.14
CA GLU A 87 -11.41 0.09 -11.64
C GLU A 87 -10.14 0.41 -10.83
N TRP A 88 -9.13 0.95 -11.49
CA TRP A 88 -7.95 1.48 -10.79
C TRP A 88 -8.33 2.77 -10.07
N ARG A 89 -8.48 2.69 -8.75
CA ARG A 89 -8.82 3.83 -7.89
C ARG A 89 -7.56 4.38 -7.26
N GLU A 90 -7.27 5.65 -7.50
CA GLU A 90 -6.21 6.37 -6.77
C GLU A 90 -6.71 6.90 -5.42
N ILE A 91 -5.90 6.74 -4.38
CA ILE A 91 -6.13 7.24 -3.03
C ILE A 91 -4.89 8.03 -2.57
N THR A 92 -5.06 9.34 -2.39
CA THR A 92 -4.01 10.23 -1.86
C THR A 92 -3.84 10.04 -0.36
N LEU A 93 -2.59 9.99 0.12
CA LEU A 93 -2.23 9.68 1.50
C LEU A 93 -1.91 10.93 2.35
N GLY A 94 -2.59 12.03 2.06
CA GLY A 94 -2.37 13.33 2.71
C GLY A 94 -0.97 13.86 2.44
N ALA A 95 -0.19 14.10 3.50
CA ALA A 95 1.19 14.59 3.38
C ALA A 95 2.19 13.51 2.95
N GLY A 96 1.78 12.24 2.91
CA GLY A 96 2.66 11.10 2.60
C GLY A 96 3.56 10.67 3.76
N TYR A 97 4.50 9.77 3.47
CA TYR A 97 5.49 9.29 4.44
C TYR A 97 6.81 8.92 3.73
N ASN A 98 7.95 9.11 4.39
CA ASN A 98 9.25 8.70 3.84
C ASN A 98 9.46 7.21 4.13
N LEU A 99 9.42 6.38 3.10
CA LEU A 99 9.71 4.96 3.18
C LEU A 99 11.20 4.72 3.00
N GLU A 100 11.73 3.78 3.77
CA GLU A 100 13.11 3.32 3.65
C GLU A 100 13.19 2.18 2.63
N ALA A 101 14.31 2.10 1.91
CA ALA A 101 14.61 0.95 1.07
C ALA A 101 14.73 -0.31 1.93
N ASP A 102 14.41 -1.47 1.35
CA ASP A 102 14.56 -2.81 1.94
C ASP A 102 13.81 -3.01 3.26
N THR A 103 12.85 -2.12 3.58
CA THR A 103 11.99 -2.20 4.76
C THR A 103 10.58 -2.59 4.34
N LYS A 104 10.01 -3.61 4.95
CA LYS A 104 8.65 -4.06 4.64
C LYS A 104 7.59 -3.14 5.27
N TYR A 105 6.60 -2.76 4.47
CA TYR A 105 5.43 -1.96 4.84
C TYR A 105 4.15 -2.65 4.36
N ALA A 106 2.99 -2.11 4.75
CA ALA A 106 1.68 -2.64 4.37
C ALA A 106 0.72 -1.52 3.95
N ILE A 107 0.04 -1.74 2.82
CA ILE A 107 -1.13 -0.95 2.37
C ILE A 107 -2.37 -1.60 2.98
N VAL A 108 -2.89 -1.03 4.07
CA VAL A 108 -4.05 -1.58 4.80
C VAL A 108 -5.34 -0.88 4.41
N CYS A 109 -6.34 -1.67 3.97
CA CYS A 109 -7.68 -1.20 3.61
C CYS A 109 -8.73 -1.62 4.65
N LYS A 110 -9.59 -0.66 5.06
CA LYS A 110 -10.75 -0.91 5.92
C LYS A 110 -11.96 -0.08 5.50
N ALA A 111 -13.16 -0.65 5.62
CA ALA A 111 -14.43 0.02 5.34
C ALA A 111 -15.35 -0.10 6.57
N PRO A 112 -15.27 0.84 7.54
CA PRO A 112 -15.91 0.68 8.85
C PRO A 112 -17.44 0.69 8.83
N TYR A 113 -18.05 1.13 7.74
CA TYR A 113 -19.51 1.16 7.55
C TYR A 113 -20.00 0.10 6.56
N GLY A 114 -19.10 -0.73 6.04
CA GLY A 114 -19.45 -1.81 5.11
C GLY A 114 -19.90 -3.07 5.85
N ASP A 115 -20.75 -3.88 5.23
CA ASP A 115 -21.28 -5.13 5.78
C ASP A 115 -21.23 -6.26 4.74
N SER A 116 -21.89 -7.39 5.04
CA SER A 116 -21.91 -8.56 4.15
C SER A 116 -22.53 -8.31 2.75
N THR A 117 -23.34 -7.26 2.61
CA THR A 117 -24.02 -6.83 1.38
C THR A 117 -23.48 -5.49 0.83
N ASN A 118 -22.83 -4.68 1.67
CA ASN A 118 -22.25 -3.39 1.34
C ASN A 118 -20.73 -3.43 1.53
N LYS A 119 -19.96 -3.86 0.53
CA LYS A 119 -18.51 -4.09 0.69
C LYS A 119 -17.70 -3.68 -0.52
N VAL A 120 -16.41 -3.45 -0.27
CA VAL A 120 -15.41 -3.20 -1.32
C VAL A 120 -14.63 -4.48 -1.54
N PHE A 121 -14.34 -4.78 -2.79
CA PHE A 121 -13.49 -5.87 -3.22
C PHE A 121 -12.20 -5.33 -3.78
N TRP A 122 -11.11 -6.03 -3.49
CA TRP A 122 -9.79 -5.80 -4.05
C TRP A 122 -9.39 -7.04 -4.84
N ARG A 123 -9.10 -6.83 -6.14
CA ARG A 123 -8.64 -7.86 -7.05
C ARG A 123 -7.26 -8.36 -6.66
N TYR A 124 -7.02 -9.66 -6.82
CA TYR A 124 -5.73 -10.28 -6.57
C TYR A 124 -5.42 -11.41 -7.56
N ASP A 125 -4.15 -11.77 -7.67
CA ASP A 125 -3.67 -13.00 -8.31
C ASP A 125 -3.44 -14.05 -7.22
N ASN A 126 -4.14 -15.19 -7.32
CA ASN A 126 -4.03 -16.31 -6.36
C ASN A 126 -2.77 -17.18 -6.56
N SER A 127 -1.95 -16.81 -7.54
CA SER A 127 -0.66 -17.38 -7.92
C SER A 127 0.36 -16.27 -8.15
N GLY A 128 0.19 -15.18 -7.40
CA GLY A 128 1.02 -13.99 -7.43
C GLY A 128 2.49 -14.30 -7.17
N ASN A 129 3.35 -13.47 -7.75
CA ASN A 129 4.79 -13.62 -7.68
C ASN A 129 5.49 -12.29 -7.37
N TYR A 130 4.80 -11.34 -6.74
CA TYR A 130 5.41 -10.11 -6.29
C TYR A 130 6.40 -10.43 -5.15
N PRO A 131 7.72 -10.20 -5.33
CA PRO A 131 8.71 -10.63 -4.35
C PRO A 131 8.75 -9.75 -3.08
N GLY A 132 8.19 -8.54 -3.15
CA GLY A 132 8.28 -7.54 -2.09
C GLY A 132 7.29 -7.74 -0.94
N GLY A 133 6.32 -8.64 -1.09
CA GLY A 133 5.30 -8.91 -0.09
C GLY A 133 4.16 -9.76 -0.65
N ASN A 134 3.04 -9.74 0.05
CA ASN A 134 1.92 -10.64 -0.15
C ASN A 134 0.64 -10.07 0.49
N LEU A 135 -0.50 -10.72 0.20
CA LEU A 135 -1.78 -10.48 0.84
C LEU A 135 -1.75 -10.88 2.32
N GLU A 136 -2.29 -10.00 3.16
CA GLU A 136 -2.55 -10.20 4.58
C GLU A 136 -4.05 -9.96 4.86
N LEU A 137 -4.67 -10.86 5.62
CA LEU A 137 -6.10 -10.78 5.98
C LEU A 137 -6.26 -10.68 7.49
N SER A 138 -7.05 -9.73 7.96
CA SER A 138 -7.52 -9.70 9.35
C SER A 138 -9.03 -9.84 9.40
N GLN A 139 -9.53 -10.65 10.32
CA GLN A 139 -10.97 -10.85 10.59
C GLN A 139 -11.42 -10.24 11.93
N ASN A 140 -10.54 -9.47 12.57
CA ASN A 140 -10.75 -8.88 13.90
C ASN A 140 -10.14 -7.48 13.98
N TYR A 141 -10.51 -6.61 13.03
CA TYR A 141 -10.14 -5.18 13.09
C TYR A 141 -8.62 -4.91 13.11
N GLY A 142 -7.83 -5.81 12.54
CA GLY A 142 -6.37 -5.68 12.47
C GLY A 142 -5.63 -6.16 13.71
N ASP A 143 -6.29 -6.83 14.66
CA ASP A 143 -5.66 -7.37 15.88
C ASP A 143 -4.76 -8.56 15.55
N THR A 144 -5.22 -9.45 14.68
CA THR A 144 -4.42 -10.57 14.15
C THR A 144 -4.52 -10.63 12.64
N TRP A 145 -3.46 -11.12 12.00
CA TRP A 145 -3.34 -11.24 10.56
C TRP A 145 -3.03 -12.68 10.18
N GLN A 146 -3.59 -13.09 9.05
CA GLN A 146 -3.28 -14.33 8.37
C GLN A 146 -2.57 -14.00 7.06
N ASP A 147 -1.40 -14.61 6.91
CA ASP A 147 -0.59 -14.55 5.70
C ASP A 147 -1.20 -15.44 4.61
N TYR A 148 -1.26 -14.90 3.38
CA TYR A 148 -1.58 -15.65 2.16
C TYR A 148 -0.39 -15.56 1.20
N ASP A 149 0.67 -16.32 1.48
CA ASP A 149 1.84 -16.43 0.62
C ASP A 149 1.47 -16.86 -0.81
N GLY A 150 2.07 -16.21 -1.80
CA GLY A 150 1.75 -16.39 -3.21
C GLY A 150 0.41 -15.77 -3.66
N TYR A 151 -0.22 -14.94 -2.84
CA TYR A 151 -1.39 -14.15 -3.23
C TYR A 151 -1.02 -12.67 -3.24
N ASP A 152 -1.26 -11.99 -4.36
CA ASP A 152 -0.91 -10.59 -4.53
C ASP A 152 -2.10 -9.74 -4.95
N LEU A 153 -2.45 -8.78 -4.10
CA LEU A 153 -3.46 -7.78 -4.42
C LEU A 153 -2.92 -6.80 -5.46
N MET A 154 -3.79 -6.37 -6.36
CA MET A 154 -3.42 -5.48 -7.47
C MET A 154 -3.19 -4.06 -6.96
N PHE A 155 -1.96 -3.56 -7.06
CA PHE A 155 -1.59 -2.26 -6.50
C PHE A 155 -0.55 -1.54 -7.34
N GLU A 156 -0.52 -0.23 -7.16
CA GLU A 156 0.61 0.63 -7.50
C GLU A 156 0.88 1.58 -6.33
N GLU A 157 2.15 1.83 -6.08
CA GLU A 157 2.64 2.77 -5.10
C GLU A 157 3.33 3.94 -5.83
N TRP A 158 2.91 5.16 -5.48
CA TRP A 158 3.31 6.38 -6.17
C TRP A 158 3.85 7.40 -5.17
N GLY A 159 4.96 8.04 -5.53
CA GLY A 159 5.68 8.91 -4.62
C GLY A 159 6.66 9.85 -5.30
N GLU A 160 7.54 10.46 -4.52
CA GLU A 160 8.64 11.28 -5.01
C GLU A 160 9.97 10.77 -4.46
N PRO A 161 11.05 10.76 -5.26
CA PRO A 161 12.38 10.44 -4.76
C PRO A 161 12.78 11.37 -3.61
N ILE A 162 13.43 10.84 -2.57
CA ILE A 162 14.01 11.70 -1.54
C ILE A 162 15.21 12.44 -2.16
N PRO A 163 15.25 13.80 -2.10
CA PRO A 163 16.38 14.53 -2.64
C PRO A 163 17.67 14.12 -1.93
N VAL A 164 18.66 13.66 -2.71
CA VAL A 164 20.00 13.41 -2.17
C VAL A 164 20.58 14.76 -1.76
N VAL A 165 20.70 14.99 -0.45
CA VAL A 165 21.44 16.14 0.07
C VAL A 165 22.91 15.83 -0.13
N VAL A 166 23.48 16.29 -1.26
CA VAL A 166 24.93 16.24 -1.46
C VAL A 166 25.53 17.19 -0.43
N SER A 167 25.99 16.67 0.71
CA SER A 167 26.64 17.51 1.70
C SER A 167 27.88 18.14 1.06
N ALA A 168 28.00 19.47 1.15
CA ALA A 168 29.15 20.24 0.64
C ALA A 168 30.50 19.84 1.26
N ASN A 169 30.50 18.89 2.21
CA ASN A 169 31.69 18.44 2.94
C ASN A 169 32.57 17.46 2.15
N MET A 170 32.13 16.91 1.01
CA MET A 170 33.04 16.15 0.14
C MET A 170 34.03 17.07 -0.61
N ALA A 171 33.66 18.32 -0.90
CA ALA A 171 34.56 19.30 -1.51
C ALA A 171 35.54 19.89 -0.48
N ALA A 172 35.10 20.13 0.76
CA ALA A 172 35.95 20.67 1.82
C ALA A 172 37.07 19.69 2.24
N LYS A 173 36.82 18.37 2.23
CA LYS A 173 37.82 17.36 2.61
C LYS A 173 38.93 17.15 1.57
N MET A 174 38.70 17.55 0.31
CA MET A 174 39.73 17.54 -0.74
C MET A 174 40.56 18.84 -0.74
N MET A 175 39.98 19.97 -0.30
CA MET A 175 40.71 21.24 -0.17
C MET A 175 41.56 21.33 1.10
N ASP A 176 41.17 20.65 2.19
CA ASP A 176 41.96 20.58 3.44
C ASP A 176 43.12 19.55 3.39
N ALA A 177 43.23 18.76 2.31
CA ALA A 177 44.29 17.78 2.11
C ALA A 177 45.54 18.35 1.40
N GLY A 178 45.51 19.62 0.98
CA GLY A 178 46.71 20.34 0.51
C GLY A 178 47.44 19.74 -0.69
N LEU A 179 46.77 18.99 -1.57
CA LEU A 179 47.35 18.56 -2.84
C LEU A 179 46.73 19.33 -4.02
N LEU A 180 47.48 20.39 -4.40
CA LEU A 180 47.44 21.28 -5.57
C LEU A 180 46.35 22.36 -5.61
#